data_AF-A0A1V1NUF4-F1
#
_entry.id   AF-A0A1V1NUF4-F1
#
_cell.length_a   1.000
_cell.length_b   1.000
_cell.length_c   1.000
_cell.angle_alpha   90.00
_cell.angle_beta   90.00
_cell.angle_gamma   90.00
#
_symmetry.space_group_name_H-M   'P 1'
#
loop_
_entity.id
_entity.type
_entity.pdbx_description
1 polymer ?
#
loop_
_entity_poly.entity_id
_entity_poly.type
_entity_poly.pdbx_seq_one_letter_code
_entity_poly.pdbx_strand_id
1 'polypeptide(L)'
;AGLINIESCDVSAFDSPNIIYITAGPNQVVGVADDGTAIGLGNNEPGQLNLSGWSDIVEVSCGFNHTVGRQSGNTVVCAGSNFHEQCNVSSWTGVSQIRILEPLFMI
;
A
#
# COMPACT_ATOMS: atom_id res chain seq x y z
N ALA A 1 -6.39 -4.83 11.25
CA ALA A 1 -5.07 -4.81 11.93
C ALA A 1 -4.03 -5.20 10.89
N GLY A 2 -3.11 -4.29 10.55
CA GLY A 2 -2.06 -4.57 9.57
C GLY A 2 -0.95 -5.41 10.20
N LEU A 3 -0.70 -6.59 9.66
CA LEU A 3 0.48 -7.40 9.99
C LEU A 3 1.64 -6.86 9.14
N ILE A 4 2.77 -6.58 9.77
CA ILE A 4 4.03 -6.22 9.10
C ILE A 4 5.02 -7.34 9.41
N ASN A 5 5.42 -8.12 8.40
CA ASN A 5 6.49 -9.11 8.55
C ASN A 5 7.81 -8.49 8.06
N ILE A 6 8.81 -8.45 8.94
CA ILE A 6 10.12 -7.81 8.71
C ILE A 6 11.22 -8.87 8.55
N GLU A 7 10.93 -10.17 8.76
CA GLU A 7 11.94 -11.24 8.70
C GLU A 7 11.68 -12.23 7.55
N SER A 8 12.41 -12.05 6.45
CA SER A 8 12.43 -12.91 5.26
C SER A 8 11.09 -13.03 4.51
N CYS A 9 11.07 -13.67 3.33
CA CYS A 9 9.91 -13.79 2.42
C CYS A 9 8.75 -14.63 2.98
N ASP A 10 8.48 -14.54 4.28
CA ASP A 10 7.35 -15.15 4.94
C ASP A 10 6.07 -14.38 4.61
N VAL A 11 5.39 -14.87 3.59
CA VAL A 11 4.08 -14.40 3.12
C VAL A 11 2.92 -15.09 3.86
N SER A 12 3.15 -15.76 4.99
CA SER A 12 2.08 -16.41 5.76
C SER A 12 0.98 -15.44 6.20
N ALA A 13 1.27 -14.14 6.27
CA ALA A 13 0.26 -13.09 6.46
C ALA A 13 -0.78 -13.03 5.32
N PHE A 14 -0.52 -13.64 4.17
CA PHE A 14 -1.44 -13.80 3.04
C PHE A 14 -2.17 -15.15 3.01
N ASP A 15 -1.85 -16.10 3.93
CA ASP A 15 -2.52 -17.42 3.96
C ASP A 15 -3.99 -17.29 4.39
N SER A 16 -4.31 -16.26 5.17
CA SER A 16 -5.66 -15.84 5.53
C SER A 16 -5.56 -14.39 5.98
N PRO A 17 -6.23 -13.43 5.32
CA PRO A 17 -7.41 -13.54 4.44
C PRO A 17 -7.12 -13.83 2.95
N ASN A 18 -8.18 -14.07 2.17
CA ASN A 18 -8.10 -14.27 0.72
C ASN A 18 -7.67 -12.99 0.00
N ILE A 19 -6.45 -12.99 -0.53
CA ILE A 19 -5.86 -11.84 -1.22
C ILE A 19 -6.34 -11.75 -2.66
N ILE A 20 -6.97 -10.63 -3.01
CA ILE A 20 -7.53 -10.35 -4.34
C ILE A 20 -6.67 -9.40 -5.18
N TYR A 21 -5.75 -8.68 -4.54
CA TYR A 21 -4.84 -7.75 -5.21
C TYR A 21 -3.47 -7.77 -4.54
N ILE A 22 -2.41 -7.72 -5.34
CA ILE A 22 -1.02 -7.64 -4.85
C ILE A 22 -0.27 -6.61 -5.68
N THR A 23 0.55 -5.81 -5.01
CA THR A 23 1.51 -4.90 -5.63
C THR A 23 2.86 -5.01 -4.92
N ALA A 24 3.94 -4.70 -5.64
CA ALA A 24 5.28 -4.70 -5.10
C ALA A 24 5.98 -3.39 -5.49
N GLY A 25 6.70 -2.82 -4.53
CA GLY A 25 7.65 -1.74 -4.73
C GLY A 25 9.08 -2.20 -4.42
N PRO A 26 10.07 -1.30 -4.41
CA PRO A 26 11.49 -1.66 -4.29
C PRO A 26 11.85 -2.46 -3.03
N ASN A 27 11.20 -2.19 -1.89
CA ASN A 27 11.47 -2.86 -0.61
C ASN A 27 10.18 -3.26 0.12
N GLN A 28 9.06 -3.36 -0.58
CA GLN A 28 7.76 -3.64 0.01
C GLN A 28 6.86 -4.46 -0.90
N VAL A 29 6.00 -5.28 -0.30
CA VAL A 29 4.89 -5.96 -0.95
C VAL A 29 3.63 -5.63 -0.18
N VAL A 30 2.56 -5.24 -0.88
CA VAL A 30 1.26 -4.96 -0.26
C VAL A 30 0.19 -5.79 -0.95
N GLY A 31 -0.54 -6.56 -0.14
CA GLY A 31 -1.71 -7.33 -0.53
C GLY A 31 -2.99 -6.65 -0.05
N VAL A 32 -4.06 -6.79 -0.82
CA VAL A 32 -5.43 -6.37 -0.46
C VAL A 32 -6.31 -7.61 -0.44
N ALA A 33 -6.96 -7.82 0.69
CA ALA A 33 -7.92 -8.88 0.94
C ALA A 33 -9.30 -8.57 0.36
N ASP A 34 -10.12 -9.60 0.13
CA ASP A 34 -11.50 -9.44 -0.31
C ASP A 34 -12.40 -8.69 0.68
N ASP A 35 -12.03 -8.67 1.97
CA ASP A 35 -12.68 -7.87 3.01
C ASP A 35 -12.24 -6.38 3.03
N GLY A 36 -11.35 -5.97 2.12
CA GLY A 36 -10.83 -4.61 2.02
C GLY A 36 -9.68 -4.29 2.98
N THR A 37 -9.13 -5.28 3.69
CA THR A 37 -7.93 -5.14 4.52
C THR A 37 -6.68 -5.08 3.65
N ALA A 38 -5.79 -4.13 3.94
CA ALA A 38 -4.46 -4.06 3.34
C ALA A 38 -3.38 -4.64 4.29
N ILE A 39 -2.49 -5.47 3.74
CA ILE A 39 -1.44 -6.18 4.47
C ILE A 39 -0.11 -5.89 3.80
N GLY A 40 0.89 -5.46 4.57
CA GLY A 40 2.18 -5.02 4.06
C GLY A 40 3.33 -5.89 4.57
N LEU A 41 4.30 -6.19 3.71
CA LEU A 41 5.49 -6.96 4.04
C LEU A 41 6.74 -6.22 3.56
N GLY A 42 7.84 -6.33 4.30
CA GLY A 42 9.13 -5.73 3.94
C GLY A 42 9.52 -4.53 4.81
N ASN A 43 10.30 -3.62 4.22
CA ASN A 43 10.80 -2.45 4.95
C ASN A 43 9.65 -1.49 5.29
N ASN A 44 9.55 -1.10 6.55
CA ASN A 44 8.60 -0.11 7.04
C ASN A 44 9.26 1.19 7.52
N GLU A 45 10.53 1.43 7.22
CA GLU A 45 11.16 2.73 7.42
C GLU A 45 11.12 3.48 6.08
N PRO A 46 10.42 4.64 5.95
CA PRO A 46 9.86 5.53 7.01
C PRO A 46 8.37 5.37 7.41
N GLY A 47 7.68 4.30 7.06
CA GLY A 47 6.31 4.00 7.54
C GLY A 47 5.33 3.58 6.44
N GLN A 48 5.83 3.17 5.29
CA GLN A 48 5.08 2.83 4.07
C GLN A 48 4.14 1.62 4.23
N LEU A 49 4.29 0.86 5.30
CA LEU A 49 3.45 -0.29 5.68
C LEU A 49 2.59 0.00 6.92
N ASN A 50 2.47 1.26 7.35
CA ASN A 50 1.54 1.66 8.42
C ASN A 50 0.09 1.69 7.92
N LEU A 51 -0.44 0.52 7.55
CA LEU A 51 -1.74 0.33 6.89
C LEU A 51 -2.88 0.07 7.89
N SER A 52 -2.60 0.04 9.19
CA SER A 52 -3.56 -0.39 10.23
C SER A 52 -4.83 0.44 10.33
N GLY A 53 -4.80 1.70 9.85
CA GLY A 53 -5.97 2.59 9.78
C GLY A 53 -6.69 2.59 8.43
N TRP A 54 -6.29 1.75 7.49
CA TRP A 54 -6.91 1.66 6.17
C TRP A 54 -8.13 0.73 6.23
N SER A 55 -9.19 1.11 5.52
CA SER A 55 -10.41 0.31 5.38
C SER A 55 -10.95 0.42 3.96
N ASP A 56 -11.71 -0.60 3.56
CA ASP A 56 -12.43 -0.64 2.29
C ASP A 56 -11.52 -0.44 1.07
N ILE A 57 -10.29 -0.97 1.15
CA ILE A 57 -9.29 -0.80 0.10
C ILE A 57 -9.64 -1.70 -1.07
N VAL A 58 -9.63 -1.12 -2.26
CA VAL A 58 -9.98 -1.81 -3.52
C VAL A 58 -8.85 -1.78 -4.55
N GLU A 59 -7.86 -0.93 -4.35
CA GLU A 59 -6.67 -0.83 -5.19
C GLU A 59 -5.52 -0.31 -4.34
N VAL A 60 -4.30 -0.75 -4.64
CA VAL A 60 -3.09 -0.33 -3.97
C VAL A 60 -1.96 -0.16 -4.97
N SER A 61 -1.11 0.84 -4.74
CA SER A 61 0.13 1.04 -5.48
C SER A 61 1.26 1.34 -4.51
N CYS A 62 2.38 0.64 -4.66
CA CYS A 62 3.61 0.94 -3.95
C CYS A 62 4.51 1.85 -4.79
N GLY A 63 5.20 2.77 -4.12
CA GLY A 63 6.35 3.48 -4.66
C GLY A 63 7.61 3.14 -3.86
N PHE A 64 8.66 3.95 -4.01
CA PHE A 64 9.94 3.74 -3.31
C PHE A 64 9.82 3.66 -1.79
N ASN A 65 9.21 4.68 -1.16
CA ASN A 65 9.10 4.82 0.29
C ASN A 65 7.69 5.24 0.73
N HIS A 66 6.69 5.03 -0.11
CA HIS A 66 5.29 5.32 0.20
C HIS A 66 4.37 4.30 -0.46
N THR A 67 3.17 4.17 0.08
CA THR A 67 2.11 3.29 -0.43
C THR A 67 0.84 4.11 -0.50
N VAL A 68 0.14 4.01 -1.63
CA VAL A 68 -1.14 4.67 -1.87
C VAL A 68 -2.21 3.61 -2.01
N GLY A 69 -3.33 3.80 -1.31
CA GLY A 69 -4.50 2.93 -1.35
C GLY A 69 -5.72 3.71 -1.80
N ARG A 70 -6.53 3.12 -2.67
CA ARG A 70 -7.83 3.67 -3.07
C ARG A 70 -8.92 2.94 -2.31
N GLN A 71 -9.78 3.70 -1.66
CA GLN A 71 -10.94 3.17 -0.97
C GLN A 71 -12.13 3.02 -1.92
N SER A 72 -13.07 2.13 -1.61
CA SER A 72 -14.31 1.92 -2.37
C SER A 72 -15.17 3.19 -2.49
N GLY A 73 -15.02 4.13 -1.55
CA GLY A 73 -15.64 5.46 -1.56
C GLY A 73 -15.00 6.48 -2.53
N ASN A 74 -14.10 6.05 -3.42
CA ASN A 74 -13.35 6.90 -4.37
C ASN A 74 -12.47 7.97 -3.70
N THR A 75 -12.05 7.72 -2.45
CA THR A 75 -11.05 8.48 -1.70
C THR A 75 -9.72 7.74 -1.69
N VAL A 76 -8.65 8.45 -1.31
CA VAL A 76 -7.28 7.92 -1.34
C VAL A 76 -6.64 8.08 0.03
N VAL A 77 -5.90 7.06 0.44
CA VAL A 77 -5.05 7.03 1.64
C VAL A 77 -3.60 6.83 1.23
N CYS A 78 -2.67 7.38 2.01
CA CYS A 78 -1.24 7.22 1.77
C CYS A 78 -0.51 6.97 3.09
N ALA A 79 0.51 6.13 3.04
CA ALA A 79 1.39 5.81 4.15
C ALA A 79 2.85 5.88 3.69
N GLY A 80 3.75 6.27 4.60
CA GLY A 80 5.18 6.36 4.35
C GLY A 80 5.70 7.79 4.22
N SER A 81 6.74 7.96 3.42
CA SER A 81 7.45 9.21 3.24
C SER A 81 6.53 10.32 2.75
N ASN A 82 6.71 11.52 3.30
CA ASN A 82 6.00 12.71 2.85
C ASN A 82 6.94 13.91 2.64
N PHE A 83 8.24 13.67 2.44
CA PHE A 83 9.24 14.76 2.26
C PHE A 83 8.93 15.67 1.06
N HIS A 84 8.26 15.12 0.05
CA HIS A 84 7.84 15.84 -1.16
C HIS A 84 6.32 15.94 -1.26
N GLU A 85 5.59 15.92 -0.14
CA GLU A 85 4.12 16.05 -0.12
C GLU A 85 3.37 14.92 -0.84
N GLN A 86 4.06 13.79 -1.06
CA GLN A 86 3.58 12.59 -1.77
C GLN A 86 2.31 11.98 -1.16
N CYS A 87 2.15 12.15 0.16
CA CYS A 87 1.01 11.64 0.92
C CYS A 87 -0.04 12.71 1.23
N ASN A 88 0.03 13.90 0.65
CA ASN A 88 -1.00 14.95 0.80
C ASN A 88 -2.23 14.67 -0.10
N VAL A 89 -2.83 13.49 0.07
CA VAL A 89 -3.93 12.96 -0.77
C VAL A 89 -5.31 13.05 -0.12
N SER A 90 -5.41 13.55 1.11
CA SER A 90 -6.64 13.54 1.92
C SER A 90 -7.81 14.34 1.33
N SER A 91 -7.54 15.29 0.43
CA SER A 91 -8.56 16.08 -0.27
C SER A 91 -9.03 15.44 -1.58
N TRP A 92 -8.41 14.34 -2.01
CA TRP A 92 -8.71 13.72 -3.30
C TRP A 92 -10.00 12.92 -3.22
N THR A 93 -10.91 13.19 -4.15
CA THR A 93 -12.21 12.53 -4.24
C THR A 93 -12.55 12.23 -5.70
N GLY A 94 -13.44 11.26 -5.94
CA GLY A 94 -13.81 10.86 -7.30
C GLY A 94 -12.68 10.14 -8.04
N VAL A 95 -11.71 9.59 -7.31
CA VAL A 95 -10.59 8.84 -7.89
C VAL A 95 -11.08 7.46 -8.33
N SER A 96 -10.96 7.16 -9.62
CA SER A 96 -11.35 5.87 -10.20
C SER A 96 -10.20 4.86 -10.25
N GLN A 97 -8.96 5.34 -10.26
CA GLN A 97 -7.76 4.51 -10.34
C GLN A 97 -6.56 5.20 -9.68
N ILE A 98 -5.67 4.40 -9.07
CA ILE A 98 -4.36 4.87 -8.59
C ILE A 98 -3.22 4.06 -9.23
N ARG A 99 -2.17 4.74 -9.67
CA ARG A 99 -0.94 4.11 -10.17
C ARG A 99 0.25 4.99 -9.83
N ILE A 100 1.23 4.42 -9.15
CA ILE A 100 2.56 5.02 -9.01
C ILE A 100 3.38 4.52 -10.20
N LEU A 101 3.96 5.45 -10.95
CA LEU A 101 4.83 5.14 -12.07
C LEU A 101 6.27 5.29 -11.59
N GLU A 102 7.00 4.17 -11.53
CA GLU A 102 8.44 4.22 -11.31
C GLU A 102 9.10 4.86 -12.56
N PRO A 103 9.94 5.90 -12.41
CA PRO A 103 10.65 6.45 -13.56
C PRO A 103 11.57 5.38 -14.15
N LEU A 104 11.42 5.14 -15.46
CA LEU A 104 12.10 4.14 -16.30
C LEU A 104 13.64 4.26 -16.38
N PHE A 105 14.32 4.97 -15.48
CA PHE A 105 15.75 5.29 -15.57
C PHE A 105 16.52 4.93 -14.31
N MET A 106 16.61 3.64 -13.99
CA MET A 106 17.68 3.07 -13.16
C MET A 106 17.93 1.60 -13.56
N ILE A 107 18.36 1.37 -14.80
CA ILE A 107 19.17 0.20 -15.19
C ILE A 107 20.31 0.64 -16.10
#